data_AF-A0A345ZBD1-F1
#
_entry.id   AF-A0A345ZBD1-F1
#
_cell.length_a   1.000
_cell.length_b   1.000
_cell.length_c   1.000
_cell.angle_alpha   90.00
_cell.angle_beta   90.00
_cell.angle_gamma   90.00
#
_symmetry.space_group_name_H-M   'P 1'
#
loop_
_entity.id
_entity.type
_entity.pdbx_description
1 polymer ?
#
loop_
_entity_poly.entity_id
_entity_poly.type
_entity_poly.pdbx_seq_one_letter_code
_entity_poly.pdbx_strand_id
1 'polypeptide(L)' 'MRASGSNDSTALQPHLQMTLEQCLSFIMDDELIEFTPKSIRLRKMILNEGERKRSGKKS' A
#
# COMPACT_ATOMS: atom_id res chain seq x y z
N MET A 1 13.27 -1.58 -26.29
CA MET A 1 12.40 -1.06 -27.37
C MET A 1 11.83 0.28 -26.92
N ARG A 2 12.27 1.40 -27.51
CA ARG A 2 11.57 2.69 -27.42
C ARG A 2 11.31 3.12 -28.87
N ALA A 3 10.10 2.80 -29.35
CA ALA A 3 9.65 3.21 -30.66
C ALA A 3 9.29 4.70 -30.63
N SER A 4 9.57 5.38 -31.75
CA SER A 4 9.40 6.82 -31.92
C SER A 4 7.95 7.24 -31.71
N GLY A 5 7.75 8.32 -30.93
CA GLY A 5 6.48 9.04 -30.86
C GLY A 5 5.56 8.58 -29.74
N SER A 6 5.85 9.00 -28.52
CA SER A 6 4.82 9.07 -27.47
C SER A 6 5.26 10.07 -26.40
N ASN A 7 5.20 11.36 -26.72
CA ASN A 7 5.14 12.41 -25.71
C ASN A 7 3.70 12.47 -25.16
N ASP A 8 3.20 11.35 -24.65
CA ASP A 8 2.03 11.37 -23.79
C ASP A 8 2.57 11.50 -22.37
N SER A 9 2.51 12.71 -21.84
CA SER A 9 2.67 12.94 -20.42
C SER A 9 1.57 12.18 -19.71
N THR A 10 1.87 11.00 -19.16
CA THR A 10 0.92 10.20 -18.39
C THR A 10 0.41 11.04 -17.22
N ALA A 11 -0.82 11.52 -17.31
CA ALA A 11 -1.51 12.17 -16.20
C ALA A 11 -1.88 11.10 -15.18
N LEU A 12 -1.24 11.15 -14.01
CA LEU A 12 -1.57 10.27 -12.90
C LEU A 12 -2.83 10.80 -12.20
N GLN A 13 -3.78 9.91 -11.90
CA GLN A 13 -4.88 10.28 -11.02
C GLN A 13 -4.33 10.66 -9.63
N PRO A 14 -4.98 11.62 -8.94
CA PRO A 14 -4.56 12.00 -7.61
C PRO A 14 -4.66 10.81 -6.65
N HIS A 15 -3.72 10.73 -5.71
CA HIS A 15 -3.73 9.70 -4.70
C HIS A 15 -4.88 9.91 -3.72
N LEU A 16 -5.46 8.82 -3.22
CA LEU A 16 -6.45 8.88 -2.15
C LEU A 16 -5.76 9.30 -0.85
N GLN A 17 -6.19 10.42 -0.27
CA GLN A 17 -5.75 10.86 1.05
C GLN A 17 -6.69 10.28 2.10
N MET A 18 -6.17 9.37 2.93
CA MET A 18 -6.92 8.76 4.02
C MET A 18 -6.61 9.45 5.34
N THR A 19 -7.65 9.73 6.13
CA THR A 19 -7.49 10.19 7.52
C THR A 19 -7.16 9.00 8.44
N LEU A 20 -6.79 9.29 9.69
CA LEU A 20 -6.50 8.24 10.67
C LEU A 20 -7.73 7.35 10.92
N GLU A 21 -8.91 7.95 11.04
CA GLU A 21 -10.18 7.26 11.27
C GLU A 21 -10.55 6.35 10.10
N GLN A 22 -10.32 6.81 8.87
CA GLN A 22 -10.52 6.02 7.66
C GLN A 22 -9.54 4.85 7.59
N CYS A 23 -8.27 5.06 7.94
CA CYS A 23 -7.28 3.98 8.02
C CYS A 23 -7.67 2.93 9.06
N LEU A 24 -8.12 3.36 10.25
CA LEU A 24 -8.56 2.45 11.32
C LEU A 24 -9.78 1.63 10.94
N SER A 25 -10.70 2.20 10.15
CA SER A 25 -11.88 1.50 9.67
C SER A 25 -11.56 0.49 8.56
N PHE A 26 -10.45 0.68 7.85
CA PHE A 26 -10.06 -0.12 6.69
C PHE A 26 -9.09 -1.25 7.03
N ILE A 27 -8.37 -1.17 8.16
CA ILE A 27 -7.31 -2.11 8.52
C ILE A 27 -7.84 -3.54 8.71
N MET A 28 -7.08 -4.53 8.24
CA MET A 28 -7.34 -5.96 8.47
C MET A 28 -6.40 -6.55 9.53
N ASP A 29 -6.69 -7.76 10.00
CA ASP A 29 -5.92 -8.45 11.05
C ASP A 29 -4.44 -8.71 10.68
N ASP A 30 -4.13 -8.82 9.38
CA ASP A 30 -2.76 -9.02 8.87
C ASP A 30 -2.06 -7.71 8.49
N GLU A 31 -2.65 -6.57 8.84
CA GLU A 31 -2.19 -5.23 8.51
C GLU A 31 -1.90 -4.39 9.75
N LEU A 32 -1.07 -3.38 9.56
CA LEU A 32 -0.64 -2.43 10.58
C LEU A 32 -0.70 -1.02 10.00
N ILE A 33 -1.05 -0.05 10.84
CA ILE A 33 -0.93 1.38 10.52
C ILE A 33 0.37 1.89 11.14
N GLU A 34 1.26 2.39 10.29
CA GLU A 34 2.44 3.11 10.72
C GLU A 34 2.10 4.59 10.91
N PHE A 35 2.15 5.05 12.15
CA PHE A 35 1.88 6.44 12.52
C PHE A 35 3.17 7.18 12.84
N THR A 36 3.41 8.28 12.14
CA THR A 36 4.47 9.24 12.44
C THR A 36 3.87 10.65 12.46
N PRO A 37 4.47 11.63 13.14
CA PRO A 37 3.90 12.99 13.24
C PRO A 37 3.64 13.68 11.89
N LYS A 38 4.32 13.24 10.82
CA LYS A 38 4.20 13.81 9.47
C LYS A 38 3.47 12.91 8.48
N SER A 39 3.18 11.65 8.82
CA SER A 39 2.70 10.67 7.85
C SER A 39 1.98 9.51 8.49
N ILE A 40 0.94 9.04 7.82
CA ILE A 40 0.20 7.82 8.14
C ILE A 40 0.32 6.89 6.94
N ARG A 41 0.69 5.63 7.18
CA ARG A 41 0.82 4.61 6.12
C ARG A 41 0.18 3.30 6.55
N LEU A 42 -0.52 2.65 5.63
CA LEU A 42 -0.98 1.26 5.78
C LEU A 42 0.13 0.32 5.28
N ARG A 43 0.36 -0.76 6.01
CA ARG A 43 1.34 -1.80 5.65
C ARG A 43 0.89 -3.17 6.11
N LYS A 44 1.39 -4.22 5.47
CA LYS A 44 1.24 -5.58 5.99
C LYS A 44 2.11 -5.78 7.22
N MET A 45 1.63 -6.61 8.15
CA MET A 45 2.37 -7.05 9.33
C MET A 45 3.67 -7.74 8.91
N ILE A 46 3.58 -8.65 7.93
CA ILE A 46 4.75 -9.29 7.30
C ILE A 46 4.99 -8.62 5.94
N LEU A 47 6.13 -7.96 5.79
CA LEU A 47 6.48 -7.26 4.56
C LEU A 47 6.78 -8.24 3.41
N ASN A 48 7.59 -9.26 3.70
CA ASN A 48 8.05 -10.21 2.70
C ASN A 48 6.87 -11.07 2.22
N GLU A 49 6.62 -11.05 0.91
CA GLU A 49 5.52 -11.81 0.31
C GLU A 49 5.69 -13.33 0.50
N GLY A 50 6.92 -13.84 0.41
CA GLY A 50 7.21 -15.26 0.59
C GLY A 50 6.92 -15.73 2.02
N GLU A 51 7.22 -14.89 3.01
CA GLU A 51 6.90 -15.16 4.41
C GLU A 51 5.39 -15.06 4.68
N ARG A 52 4.70 -14.08 4.08
CA ARG A 52 3.22 -13.98 4.13
C ARG A 52 2.52 -15.24 3.64
N LYS A 53 2.95 -15.77 2.48
CA LYS A 53 2.35 -16.99 1.91
C LYS A 53 2.61 -18.21 2.80
N ARG A 54 3.72 -18.23 3.56
CA ARG A 54 4.04 -19.31 4.50
C ARG A 54 3.25 -19.16 5.80
N SER A 55 3.08 -17.95 6.32
CA SER A 55 2.29 -17.70 7.54
C SER A 55 0.80 -17.99 7.32
N GLY A 56 0.25 -17.61 6.17
CA GLY A 56 -1.14 -17.91 5.80
C GLY A 56 -1.43 -19.38 5.49
N LYS A 57 -0.39 -20.21 5.27
CA LYS A 57 -0.52 -21.66 5.06
C LYS A 57 -0.42 -22.48 6.35
N LYS A 58 -0.12 -21.87 7.50
CA LYS A 58 -0.16 -22.54 8.80
C LYS A 58 -1.58 -22.53 9.36
N SER A 59 -2.48 -23.30 8.77
CA SER A 59 -3.75 -23.77 9.33
C SER A 59 -4.24 -24.95 8.51
#